data_AF-D8EWC5-F1
#
_entry.id   AF-D8EWC5-F1
#
_cell.length_a   1.000
_cell.length_b   1.000
_cell.length_c   1.000
_cell.angle_alpha   90.00
_cell.angle_beta   90.00
_cell.angle_gamma   90.00
#
_symmetry.space_group_name_H-M   'P 1'
#
loop_
_entity.id
_entity.type
_entity.pdbx_description
1 polymer ?
#
loop_
_entity_poly.entity_id
_entity_poly.type
_entity_poly.pdbx_seq_one_letter_code
_entity_poly.pdbx_strand_id
1 'polypeptide(L)'
;MGRGQMILLSSIINEFRDRFLDRYENSVLPSHTKALQTMAQCRQEYGPHMLAKCTDHNCGKQVYIPHSCGHRNCPHCQNHENRQWIENQLSKRLPAQYYLITFTLPKQLRDLAWKNQATIYSLMFACVQDLLKTFTQKDKKLGGAAGFTTILHTHSRALDYHPHIHVVMPGASINTKTALWRVKSSGYLFSHKALAQVFRAKILQAIVDHGLSVPEDCPKQWVVDCKDVGNGDKAIIYLGRYLYRGVIREQDILQCENGMVTFRYLHAKTGQYRSRTVTGEYFLYLLMLHVLPKGFRRARCYGFLHPCSKKLICFLQMVLRVNPLNMFAKKLKERPTITCPVCGAAMKIVLTKIAKPPAKQVHLPYMSEHGEIVM
;
A
#
# COMPACT_ATOMS: atom_id res chain seq x y z
N MET A 1 21.87 21.16 -9.46
CA MET A 1 21.06 20.25 -10.31
C MET A 1 19.61 20.70 -10.22
N GLY A 2 19.11 21.38 -11.25
CA GLY A 2 17.75 21.90 -11.29
C GLY A 2 16.74 20.77 -11.04
N ARG A 3 15.73 21.02 -10.21
CA ARG A 3 14.62 20.08 -10.04
C ARG A 3 13.88 20.03 -11.38
N GLY A 4 14.17 19.03 -12.21
CA GLY A 4 13.34 18.72 -13.36
C GLY A 4 11.88 18.63 -12.90
N GLN A 5 10.98 19.22 -13.68
CA GLN A 5 9.56 19.24 -13.38
C GLN A 5 9.07 17.80 -13.14
N MET A 6 8.53 17.53 -11.94
CA MET A 6 8.09 16.18 -11.58
C MET A 6 6.88 15.80 -12.45
N ILE A 7 6.98 14.67 -13.16
CA ILE A 7 5.87 14.14 -13.94
C ILE A 7 4.86 13.52 -12.98
N LEU A 8 3.67 14.11 -12.91
CA LEU A 8 2.59 13.62 -12.06
C LEU A 8 1.86 12.45 -12.73
N LEU A 9 1.46 11.46 -11.93
CA LEU A 9 0.69 10.32 -12.44
C LEU A 9 -0.65 10.77 -13.02
N SER A 10 -1.27 11.81 -12.45
CA SER A 10 -2.53 12.37 -12.96
C SER A 10 -2.39 12.87 -14.40
N SER A 11 -1.27 13.49 -14.75
CA SER A 11 -1.02 14.00 -16.11
C SER A 11 -0.95 12.86 -17.12
N ILE A 12 -0.23 11.79 -16.79
CA ILE A 12 -0.15 10.57 -17.63
C ILE A 12 -1.52 9.92 -17.76
N ILE A 13 -2.30 9.84 -16.68
CA ILE A 13 -3.66 9.30 -16.77
C ILE A 13 -4.50 10.15 -17.74
N ASN A 14 -4.47 11.48 -17.62
CA ASN A 14 -5.24 12.35 -18.51
C ASN A 14 -4.83 12.19 -19.99
N GLU A 15 -3.54 11.99 -20.27
CA GLU A 15 -3.03 11.86 -21.63
C GLU A 15 -3.30 10.49 -22.29
N PHE A 16 -3.29 9.42 -21.51
CA PHE A 16 -3.31 8.04 -22.03
C PHE A 16 -4.55 7.23 -21.65
N ARG A 17 -5.45 7.72 -20.79
CA ARG A 17 -6.60 6.94 -20.30
C ARG A 17 -7.48 6.46 -21.44
N ASP A 18 -7.82 7.31 -22.40
CA ASP A 18 -8.81 6.96 -23.41
C ASP A 18 -8.21 5.89 -24.36
N ARG A 19 -6.97 6.07 -24.82
CA ARG A 19 -6.19 5.03 -25.53
C ARG A 19 -6.08 3.71 -24.74
N PHE A 20 -5.94 3.78 -23.42
CA PHE A 20 -5.91 2.59 -22.56
C PHE A 20 -7.27 1.89 -22.53
N LEU A 21 -8.37 2.64 -22.38
CA LEU A 21 -9.71 2.07 -22.37
C LEU A 21 -10.05 1.42 -23.70
N ASP A 22 -9.69 2.04 -24.82
CA ASP A 22 -9.90 1.50 -26.17
C ASP A 22 -9.09 0.23 -26.40
N ARG A 23 -7.78 0.25 -26.09
CA ARG A 23 -6.90 -0.90 -26.34
C ARG A 23 -7.22 -2.11 -25.45
N TYR A 24 -7.67 -1.88 -24.22
CA TYR A 24 -7.86 -2.94 -23.22
C TYR A 24 -9.32 -3.16 -22.85
N GLU A 25 -10.28 -2.72 -23.67
CA GLU A 25 -11.73 -2.79 -23.42
C GLU A 25 -12.16 -4.15 -22.83
N ASN A 26 -11.72 -5.25 -23.43
CA ASN A 26 -12.07 -6.63 -23.02
C ASN A 26 -11.38 -7.13 -21.74
N SER A 27 -10.43 -6.38 -21.18
CA SER A 27 -9.63 -6.76 -19.99
C SER A 27 -9.73 -5.75 -18.84
N VAL A 28 -10.34 -4.59 -19.07
CA VAL A 28 -10.51 -3.55 -18.08
C VAL A 28 -11.61 -3.94 -17.09
N LEU A 29 -11.26 -3.96 -15.81
CA LEU A 29 -12.23 -4.16 -14.73
C LEU A 29 -12.88 -2.83 -14.34
N PRO A 30 -14.13 -2.81 -13.85
CA PRO A 30 -14.75 -1.59 -13.33
C PRO A 30 -13.92 -0.89 -12.24
N SER A 31 -13.15 -1.66 -11.47
CA SER A 31 -12.20 -1.13 -10.47
C SER A 31 -11.05 -0.36 -11.11
N HIS A 32 -10.58 -0.72 -12.31
CA HIS A 32 -9.53 -0.02 -13.04
C HIS A 32 -10.03 1.34 -13.51
N THR A 33 -11.19 1.37 -14.18
CA THR A 33 -11.82 2.61 -14.63
C THR A 33 -12.04 3.57 -13.47
N LYS A 34 -12.57 3.06 -12.34
CA LYS A 34 -12.75 3.87 -11.14
C LYS A 34 -11.44 4.39 -10.56
N ALA A 35 -10.39 3.57 -10.55
CA ALA A 35 -9.07 3.96 -10.07
C ALA A 35 -8.48 5.08 -10.94
N LEU A 36 -8.51 4.92 -12.27
CA LEU A 36 -8.01 5.92 -13.23
C LEU A 36 -8.79 7.24 -13.09
N GLN A 37 -10.11 7.21 -13.13
CA GLN A 37 -10.95 8.41 -12.98
C GLN A 37 -10.64 9.15 -11.67
N THR A 38 -10.55 8.42 -10.56
CA THR A 38 -10.30 9.00 -9.24
C THR A 38 -8.89 9.59 -9.15
N MET A 39 -7.88 8.91 -9.70
CA MET A 39 -6.49 9.38 -9.65
C MET A 39 -6.21 10.52 -10.65
N ALA A 40 -6.91 10.58 -11.78
CA ALA A 40 -6.84 11.66 -12.77
C ALA A 40 -7.16 13.03 -12.15
N GLN A 41 -8.17 13.08 -11.27
CA GLN A 41 -8.62 14.32 -10.62
C GLN A 41 -7.83 14.67 -9.35
N CYS A 42 -6.81 13.88 -9.01
CA CYS A 42 -6.12 14.01 -7.73
C CYS A 42 -5.38 15.35 -7.63
N ARG A 43 -5.85 16.22 -6.72
CA ARG A 43 -5.30 17.56 -6.50
C ARG A 43 -5.22 18.42 -7.77
N GLN A 44 -6.23 18.28 -8.63
CA GLN A 44 -6.39 19.09 -9.82
C GLN A 44 -7.48 20.14 -9.62
N GLU A 45 -7.34 21.31 -10.27
CA GLU A 45 -8.30 22.43 -10.18
C GLU A 45 -9.69 22.12 -10.76
N TYR A 46 -9.79 21.16 -11.69
CA TYR A 46 -11.08 20.66 -12.20
C TYR A 46 -11.65 19.52 -11.33
N GLY A 47 -10.94 19.10 -10.29
CA GLY A 47 -11.36 18.06 -9.36
C GLY A 47 -12.20 18.61 -8.20
N PRO A 48 -12.62 17.72 -7.27
CA PRO A 48 -13.24 18.14 -6.03
C PRO A 48 -12.27 18.99 -5.18
N HIS A 49 -12.81 19.88 -4.35
CA HIS A 49 -12.07 20.78 -3.46
C HIS A 49 -12.39 20.54 -1.98
N MET A 50 -11.51 21.02 -1.12
CA MET A 50 -11.75 21.27 0.30
C MET A 50 -11.88 22.77 0.51
N LEU A 51 -12.83 23.18 1.35
CA LEU A 51 -12.89 24.56 1.84
C LEU A 51 -12.17 24.62 3.18
N ALA A 52 -11.12 25.43 3.25
CA ALA A 52 -10.43 25.74 4.49
C ALA A 52 -10.77 27.18 4.91
N LYS A 53 -11.09 27.37 6.19
CA LYS A 53 -11.34 28.68 6.80
C LYS A 53 -10.26 28.98 7.83
N CYS A 54 -9.72 30.20 7.81
CA CYS A 54 -8.74 30.66 8.79
C CYS A 54 -9.32 30.59 10.21
N THR A 55 -8.50 30.15 11.18
CA THR A 55 -8.89 30.08 12.59
C THR A 55 -8.81 31.43 13.29
N ASP A 56 -8.10 32.40 12.71
CA ASP A 56 -8.13 33.78 13.17
C ASP A 56 -9.45 34.44 12.75
N HIS A 57 -10.25 34.81 13.76
CA HIS A 57 -11.56 35.41 13.60
C HIS A 57 -11.50 36.77 12.90
N ASN A 58 -10.41 37.53 13.07
CA ASN A 58 -10.24 38.83 12.43
C ASN A 58 -9.88 38.67 10.94
N CYS A 59 -9.23 37.57 10.57
CA CYS A 59 -8.89 37.30 9.18
C CYS A 59 -10.08 36.71 8.40
N GLY A 60 -10.71 35.66 8.94
CA GLY A 60 -11.89 35.01 8.32
C GLY A 60 -11.68 34.41 6.92
N LYS A 61 -10.47 34.49 6.35
CA LYS A 61 -10.15 34.10 4.96
C LYS A 61 -10.55 32.65 4.69
N GLN A 62 -11.15 32.45 3.52
CA GLN A 62 -11.47 31.13 2.99
C GLN A 62 -10.59 30.81 1.78
N VAL A 63 -10.16 29.55 1.67
CA VAL A 63 -9.35 29.04 0.58
C VAL A 63 -9.92 27.72 0.10
N TYR A 64 -10.09 27.60 -1.22
CA TYR A 64 -10.43 26.35 -1.89
C TYR A 64 -9.15 25.62 -2.28
N ILE A 65 -9.01 24.38 -1.85
CA ILE A 65 -7.79 23.59 -2.03
C ILE A 65 -8.16 22.32 -2.81
N PRO A 66 -7.47 22.00 -3.92
CA PRO A 66 -7.70 20.78 -4.67
C PRO A 66 -7.62 19.53 -3.77
N HIS A 67 -8.65 18.69 -3.83
CA HIS A 67 -8.82 17.56 -2.93
C HIS A 67 -7.92 16.39 -3.33
N SER A 68 -7.36 15.70 -2.33
CA SER A 68 -6.62 14.45 -2.54
C SER A 68 -7.58 13.31 -2.90
N CYS A 69 -7.29 12.53 -3.93
CA CYS A 69 -8.26 11.51 -4.40
C CYS A 69 -8.50 10.37 -3.39
N GLY A 70 -7.55 10.13 -2.47
CA GLY A 70 -7.67 9.11 -1.44
C GLY A 70 -7.72 7.68 -1.97
N HIS A 71 -7.39 7.44 -3.25
CA HIS A 71 -7.28 6.10 -3.80
C HIS A 71 -5.96 5.44 -3.36
N ARG A 72 -6.00 4.19 -2.88
CA ARG A 72 -4.81 3.49 -2.32
C ARG A 72 -3.67 3.23 -3.33
N ASN A 73 -3.98 3.29 -4.63
CA ASN A 73 -2.98 3.16 -5.69
C ASN A 73 -2.39 4.52 -6.11
N CYS A 74 -2.89 5.64 -5.57
CA CYS A 74 -2.36 6.96 -5.87
C CYS A 74 -1.01 7.14 -5.15
N PRO A 75 0.08 7.50 -5.87
CA PRO A 75 1.40 7.68 -5.28
C PRO A 75 1.55 8.99 -4.51
N HIS A 76 0.64 9.94 -4.75
CA HIS A 76 0.65 11.28 -4.19
C HIS A 76 -0.11 11.37 -2.85
N CYS A 77 -1.09 10.48 -2.64
CA CYS A 77 -1.99 10.50 -1.49
C CYS A 77 -1.54 9.59 -0.34
N GLN A 78 -2.32 9.60 0.74
CA GLN A 78 -2.29 8.63 1.84
C GLN A 78 -0.97 8.49 2.63
N ASN A 79 -0.07 9.47 2.53
CA ASN A 79 1.20 9.45 3.28
C ASN A 79 0.99 9.40 4.79
N HIS A 80 -0.04 10.08 5.30
CA HIS A 80 -0.33 10.11 6.73
C HIS A 80 -0.91 8.77 7.21
N GLU A 81 -1.85 8.21 6.47
CA GLU A 81 -2.48 6.92 6.72
C GLU A 81 -1.44 5.78 6.70
N ASN A 82 -0.51 5.83 5.75
CA ASN A 82 0.64 4.94 5.70
C ASN A 82 1.47 5.00 6.99
N ARG A 83 1.84 6.22 7.40
CA ARG A 83 2.65 6.44 8.59
C ARG A 83 1.94 5.95 9.84
N GLN A 84 0.65 6.24 10.01
CA GLN A 84 -0.15 5.71 11.12
C GLN A 84 -0.15 4.18 11.13
N TRP A 85 -0.30 3.54 9.96
CA TRP A 85 -0.26 2.08 9.88
C TRP A 85 1.11 1.52 10.30
N ILE A 86 2.21 2.13 9.83
CA ILE A 86 3.58 1.75 10.21
C ILE A 86 3.78 1.91 11.72
N GLU A 87 3.44 3.07 12.27
CA GLU A 87 3.56 3.36 13.71
C GLU A 87 2.74 2.36 14.55
N ASN A 88 1.52 2.03 14.13
CA ASN A 88 0.68 1.02 14.77
C ASN A 88 1.23 -0.40 14.70
N GLN A 89 2.05 -0.75 13.70
CA GLN A 89 2.74 -2.04 13.67
C GLN A 89 3.98 -2.03 14.56
N LEU A 90 4.77 -0.96 14.48
CA LEU A 90 5.97 -0.78 15.31
C LEU A 90 5.62 -0.71 16.80
N SER A 91 4.45 -0.17 17.15
CA SER A 91 3.97 -0.09 18.53
C SER A 91 3.61 -1.46 19.15
N LYS A 92 3.52 -2.52 18.35
CA LYS A 92 3.24 -3.89 18.81
C LYS A 92 4.50 -4.73 18.92
N ARG A 93 5.68 -4.12 18.82
CA ARG A 93 6.95 -4.83 18.86
C ARG A 93 7.16 -5.52 20.21
N LEU A 94 7.70 -6.73 20.16
CA LEU A 94 8.07 -7.56 21.30
C LEU A 94 9.58 -7.87 21.24
N PRO A 95 10.23 -8.24 22.35
CA PRO A 95 11.67 -8.49 22.38
C PRO A 95 11.96 -9.88 21.82
N ALA A 96 12.07 -9.95 20.50
CA ALA A 96 12.43 -11.14 19.74
C ALA A 96 13.15 -10.73 18.45
N GLN A 97 13.87 -11.68 17.86
CA GLN A 97 14.32 -11.57 16.48
C GLN A 97 13.12 -11.72 15.55
N TYR A 98 13.04 -10.91 14.49
CA TYR A 98 11.97 -10.90 13.52
C TYR A 98 12.47 -11.44 12.18
N TYR A 99 11.56 -12.08 11.47
CA TYR A 99 11.82 -12.69 10.19
C TYR A 99 10.85 -12.16 9.15
N LEU A 100 11.38 -11.92 7.94
CA LEU A 100 10.62 -11.62 6.74
C LEU A 100 10.47 -12.91 5.95
N ILE A 101 9.25 -13.42 5.87
CA ILE A 101 8.92 -14.62 5.09
C ILE A 101 8.16 -14.21 3.83
N THR A 102 8.59 -14.63 2.65
CA THR A 102 7.97 -14.26 1.38
C THR A 102 7.47 -15.49 0.64
N PHE A 103 6.15 -15.61 0.49
CA PHE A 103 5.48 -16.68 -0.24
C PHE A 103 5.08 -16.19 -1.62
N THR A 104 5.58 -16.81 -2.68
CA THR A 104 5.42 -16.32 -4.06
C THR A 104 4.65 -17.32 -4.90
N LEU A 105 3.65 -16.86 -5.67
CA LEU A 105 3.02 -17.72 -6.68
C LEU A 105 3.93 -17.88 -7.92
N PRO A 106 4.09 -19.12 -8.43
CA PRO A 106 4.82 -19.36 -9.68
C PRO A 106 4.13 -18.67 -10.86
N LYS A 107 4.90 -18.41 -11.92
CA LYS A 107 4.44 -17.68 -13.12
C LYS A 107 3.17 -18.30 -13.72
N GLN A 108 3.10 -19.63 -13.75
CA GLN A 108 2.03 -20.43 -14.33
C GLN A 108 0.68 -20.20 -13.65
N LEU A 109 0.68 -19.95 -12.33
CA LEU A 109 -0.55 -19.67 -11.58
C LEU A 109 -1.00 -18.21 -11.65
N ARG A 110 -0.24 -17.32 -12.31
CA ARG A 110 -0.56 -15.89 -12.29
C ARG A 110 -1.79 -15.56 -13.12
N ASP A 111 -1.98 -16.17 -14.28
CA ASP A 111 -3.18 -15.95 -15.08
C ASP A 111 -4.45 -16.41 -14.33
N LEU A 112 -4.40 -17.60 -13.73
CA LEU A 112 -5.45 -18.10 -12.84
C LEU A 112 -5.74 -17.12 -11.69
N ALA A 113 -4.67 -16.61 -11.04
CA ALA A 113 -4.78 -15.63 -9.96
C ALA A 113 -5.37 -14.30 -10.44
N TRP A 114 -5.04 -13.86 -11.64
CA TRP A 114 -5.55 -12.62 -12.22
C TRP A 114 -7.04 -12.70 -12.56
N LYS A 115 -7.50 -13.85 -13.07
CA LYS A 115 -8.91 -14.11 -13.38
C LYS A 115 -9.75 -14.33 -12.11
N ASN A 116 -9.14 -14.84 -11.03
CA ASN A 116 -9.83 -15.23 -9.79
C ASN A 116 -9.30 -14.47 -8.56
N GLN A 117 -9.04 -13.16 -8.70
CA GLN A 117 -8.27 -12.36 -7.72
C GLN A 117 -8.77 -12.50 -6.27
N ALA A 118 -10.06 -12.28 -6.04
CA ALA A 118 -10.62 -12.30 -4.69
C ALA A 118 -10.47 -13.68 -4.02
N THR A 119 -10.75 -14.73 -4.78
CA THR A 119 -10.64 -16.13 -4.35
C THR A 119 -9.18 -16.48 -4.09
N ILE A 120 -8.32 -16.42 -5.11
CA ILE A 120 -6.93 -16.87 -5.03
C ILE A 120 -6.14 -16.10 -3.98
N TYR A 121 -6.29 -14.78 -3.89
CA TYR A 121 -5.59 -14.02 -2.85
C TYR A 121 -6.10 -14.38 -1.45
N SER A 122 -7.40 -14.67 -1.28
CA SER A 122 -7.93 -15.13 0.00
C SER A 122 -7.37 -16.49 0.39
N LEU A 123 -7.27 -17.43 -0.56
CA LEU A 123 -6.63 -18.73 -0.37
C LEU A 123 -5.16 -18.57 0.02
N MET A 124 -4.42 -17.67 -0.65
CA MET A 124 -3.03 -17.37 -0.28
C MET A 124 -2.91 -16.97 1.20
N PHE A 125 -3.76 -16.06 1.69
CA PHE A 125 -3.75 -15.67 3.10
C PHE A 125 -4.12 -16.82 4.04
N ALA A 126 -5.14 -17.61 3.68
CA ALA A 126 -5.59 -18.74 4.49
C ALA A 126 -4.50 -19.81 4.62
N CYS A 127 -3.90 -20.22 3.49
CA CYS A 127 -2.81 -21.19 3.46
C CYS A 127 -1.58 -20.69 4.22
N VAL A 128 -1.17 -19.43 4.04
CA VAL A 128 -0.03 -18.85 4.79
C VAL A 128 -0.31 -18.81 6.28
N GLN A 129 -1.52 -18.39 6.68
CA GLN A 129 -1.90 -18.33 8.08
C GLN A 129 -1.84 -19.70 8.75
N ASP A 130 -2.49 -20.69 8.14
CA ASP A 130 -2.58 -22.06 8.66
C ASP A 130 -1.20 -22.73 8.74
N LEU A 131 -0.41 -22.59 7.67
CA LEU A 131 0.95 -23.10 7.58
C LEU A 131 1.82 -22.54 8.72
N LEU A 132 1.89 -21.22 8.89
CA LEU A 132 2.76 -20.62 9.91
C LEU A 132 2.32 -20.95 11.34
N LYS A 133 1.00 -21.03 11.59
CA LYS A 133 0.48 -21.50 12.89
C LYS A 133 0.89 -22.94 13.17
N THR A 134 0.73 -23.83 12.19
CA THR A 134 1.11 -25.25 12.33
C THR A 134 2.61 -25.42 12.54
N PHE A 135 3.43 -24.72 11.76
CA PHE A 135 4.89 -24.77 11.90
C PHE A 135 5.35 -24.28 13.27
N THR A 136 4.76 -23.20 13.77
CA THR A 136 5.09 -22.66 15.11
C THR A 136 4.67 -23.61 16.21
N GLN A 137 3.48 -24.21 16.09
CA GLN A 137 2.96 -25.15 17.08
C GLN A 137 3.78 -26.44 17.15
N LYS A 138 4.27 -26.94 16.00
CA LYS A 138 5.06 -28.18 15.92
C LYS A 138 6.56 -27.98 16.17
N ASP A 139 7.06 -26.76 16.17
CA ASP A 139 8.48 -26.47 16.41
C ASP A 139 8.84 -26.71 17.88
N LYS A 140 9.89 -27.49 18.14
CA LYS A 140 10.32 -27.88 19.50
C LYS A 140 10.70 -26.70 20.40
N LYS A 141 11.22 -25.60 19.82
CA LYS A 141 11.62 -24.41 20.60
C LYS A 141 10.41 -23.49 20.84
N LEU A 142 9.61 -23.25 19.80
CA LEU A 142 8.45 -22.36 19.86
C LEU A 142 7.24 -23.01 20.54
N GLY A 143 6.71 -24.12 20.01
CA GLY A 143 5.69 -24.94 20.65
C GLY A 143 4.45 -24.19 21.16
N GLY A 144 3.86 -23.31 20.36
CA GLY A 144 2.74 -22.47 20.82
C GLY A 144 2.04 -21.63 19.76
N ALA A 145 1.25 -20.66 20.22
CA ALA A 145 0.53 -19.73 19.37
C ALA A 145 1.48 -18.71 18.75
N ALA A 146 1.48 -18.65 17.41
CA ALA A 146 2.20 -17.65 16.62
C ALA A 146 1.52 -16.28 16.67
N GLY A 147 2.25 -15.23 16.29
CA GLY A 147 1.70 -13.92 15.98
C GLY A 147 2.52 -13.29 14.86
N PHE A 148 1.87 -12.78 13.82
CA PHE A 148 2.55 -12.25 12.63
C PHE A 148 1.65 -11.31 11.82
N THR A 149 2.27 -10.46 10.99
CA THR A 149 1.58 -9.55 10.06
C THR A 149 1.88 -9.96 8.64
N THR A 150 0.85 -10.15 7.82
CA THR A 150 0.94 -10.52 6.41
C THR A 150 0.52 -9.36 5.50
N ILE A 151 1.18 -9.23 4.36
CA ILE A 151 0.95 -8.17 3.37
C ILE A 151 1.03 -8.77 1.97
N LEU A 152 -0.06 -8.64 1.20
CA LEU A 152 -0.11 -9.03 -0.20
C LEU A 152 0.49 -7.92 -1.08
N HIS A 153 1.43 -8.30 -1.93
CA HIS A 153 1.89 -7.53 -3.07
C HIS A 153 1.58 -8.27 -4.36
N THR A 154 1.32 -7.53 -5.43
CA THR A 154 0.99 -8.09 -6.75
C THR A 154 1.94 -7.65 -7.85
N HIS A 155 3.05 -6.98 -7.53
CA HIS A 155 3.97 -6.37 -8.48
C HIS A 155 5.41 -6.79 -8.25
N SER A 156 6.17 -6.91 -9.34
CA SER A 156 7.63 -6.85 -9.31
C SER A 156 8.08 -5.39 -9.18
N ARG A 157 9.37 -5.16 -8.91
CA ARG A 157 9.93 -3.79 -8.97
C ARG A 157 9.82 -3.16 -10.36
N ALA A 158 9.75 -3.98 -11.42
CA ALA A 158 9.58 -3.56 -12.80
C ALA A 158 8.10 -3.48 -13.22
N LEU A 159 7.17 -3.50 -12.25
CA LEU A 159 5.70 -3.45 -12.41
C LEU A 159 5.06 -4.67 -13.07
N ASP A 160 5.78 -5.79 -13.23
CA ASP A 160 5.16 -7.01 -13.74
C ASP A 160 4.24 -7.63 -12.70
N TYR A 161 3.14 -8.23 -13.13
CA TYR A 161 2.25 -8.94 -12.23
C TYR A 161 2.96 -10.12 -11.56
N HIS A 162 3.02 -10.06 -10.23
CA HIS A 162 3.79 -10.96 -9.38
C HIS A 162 3.14 -11.08 -7.99
N PRO A 163 2.07 -11.87 -7.82
CA PRO A 163 1.42 -12.08 -6.53
C PRO A 163 2.33 -12.80 -5.52
N HIS A 164 2.54 -12.16 -4.38
CA HIS A 164 3.28 -12.73 -3.25
C HIS A 164 2.80 -12.14 -1.92
N ILE A 165 2.92 -12.92 -0.85
CA ILE A 165 2.65 -12.46 0.52
C ILE A 165 3.97 -12.35 1.26
N HIS A 166 4.25 -11.15 1.77
CA HIS A 166 5.25 -10.94 2.80
C HIS A 166 4.65 -11.15 4.18
N VAL A 167 5.43 -11.74 5.08
CA VAL A 167 5.08 -11.94 6.47
C VAL A 167 6.19 -11.39 7.34
N VAL A 168 5.84 -10.51 8.27
CA VAL A 168 6.72 -10.08 9.35
C VAL A 168 6.32 -10.85 10.60
N MET A 169 7.22 -11.70 11.07
CA MET A 169 6.96 -12.64 12.16
C MET A 169 8.08 -12.59 13.19
N PRO A 170 7.82 -12.27 14.47
CA PRO A 170 8.77 -12.56 15.53
C PRO A 170 9.01 -14.07 15.60
N GLY A 171 10.26 -14.46 15.81
CA GLY A 171 10.64 -15.83 16.19
C GLY A 171 10.25 -16.12 17.62
N ALA A 172 8.97 -15.96 17.93
CA ALA A 172 8.44 -16.15 19.25
C ALA A 172 6.99 -16.65 19.24
N SER A 173 6.60 -17.29 20.32
CA SER A 173 5.28 -17.87 20.51
C SER A 173 4.86 -17.85 21.97
N ILE A 174 3.56 -18.01 22.18
CA ILE A 174 2.99 -18.19 23.52
C ILE A 174 2.59 -19.65 23.64
N ASN A 175 3.23 -20.38 24.56
CA ASN A 175 2.79 -21.74 24.85
C ASN A 175 1.39 -21.68 25.48
N THR A 176 0.39 -22.27 24.82
CA THR A 176 -1.01 -22.16 25.24
C THR A 176 -1.34 -23.02 26.46
N LYS A 177 -0.47 -23.95 26.85
CA LYS A 177 -0.64 -24.80 28.04
C LYS A 177 0.00 -24.17 29.28
N THR A 178 1.20 -23.61 29.12
CA THR A 178 1.99 -23.08 30.25
C THR A 178 1.97 -21.55 30.34
N ALA A 179 1.33 -20.86 29.38
CA ALA A 179 1.35 -19.41 29.22
C ALA A 179 2.77 -18.80 29.07
N LEU A 180 3.79 -19.62 28.82
CA LEU A 180 5.17 -19.15 28.71
C LEU A 180 5.46 -18.51 27.36
N TRP A 181 6.20 -17.40 27.40
CA TRP A 181 6.83 -16.79 26.22
C TRP A 181 8.02 -17.64 25.77
N ARG A 182 8.02 -18.09 24.51
CA ARG A 182 9.07 -18.92 23.93
C ARG A 182 9.69 -18.19 22.76
N VAL A 183 11.01 -18.25 22.66
CA VAL A 183 11.78 -17.57 21.60
C VAL A 183 12.66 -18.55 20.83
N LYS A 184 12.87 -18.24 19.55
CA LYS A 184 13.77 -18.94 18.63
C LYS A 184 14.55 -17.90 17.83
N SER A 185 15.86 -17.90 18.04
CA SER A 185 16.82 -17.10 17.29
C SER A 185 17.76 -17.98 16.49
N SER A 186 17.78 -17.79 15.18
CA SER A 186 18.61 -18.50 14.20
C SER A 186 18.68 -17.70 12.89
N GLY A 187 19.52 -18.09 11.93
CA GLY A 187 19.62 -17.40 10.63
C GLY A 187 18.33 -17.41 9.78
N TYR A 188 17.45 -18.39 10.02
CA TYR A 188 16.11 -18.48 9.48
C TYR A 188 15.15 -19.04 10.54
N LEU A 189 13.86 -18.70 10.48
CA LEU A 189 12.86 -19.17 11.44
C LEU A 189 12.41 -20.60 11.14
N PHE A 190 12.13 -20.88 9.87
CA PHE A 190 11.72 -22.19 9.37
C PHE A 190 12.44 -22.50 8.05
N SER A 191 12.61 -23.79 7.73
CA SER A 191 13.27 -24.20 6.49
C SER A 191 12.51 -23.70 5.26
N HIS A 192 13.21 -22.98 4.38
CA HIS A 192 12.69 -22.48 3.11
C HIS A 192 12.04 -23.59 2.27
N LYS A 193 12.71 -24.75 2.19
CA LYS A 193 12.25 -25.92 1.42
C LYS A 193 10.96 -26.49 2.01
N ALA A 194 10.90 -26.65 3.34
CA ALA A 194 9.71 -27.17 4.01
C ALA A 194 8.51 -26.21 3.89
N LEU A 195 8.74 -24.90 4.05
CA LEU A 195 7.71 -23.88 3.84
C LEU A 195 7.18 -23.95 2.40
N ALA A 196 8.07 -24.01 1.40
CA ALA A 196 7.67 -24.05 -0.01
C ALA A 196 6.88 -25.32 -0.37
N GLN A 197 7.30 -26.49 0.12
CA GLN A 197 6.62 -27.75 -0.14
C GLN A 197 5.19 -27.75 0.42
N VAL A 198 5.03 -27.34 1.68
CA VAL A 198 3.70 -27.30 2.33
C VAL A 198 2.83 -26.19 1.74
N PHE A 199 3.42 -25.03 1.42
CA PHE A 199 2.69 -23.94 0.77
C PHE A 199 2.15 -24.35 -0.59
N ARG A 200 2.98 -25.00 -1.42
CA ARG A 200 2.55 -25.59 -2.70
C ARG A 200 1.39 -26.54 -2.50
N ALA A 201 1.54 -27.55 -1.64
CA ALA A 201 0.50 -28.55 -1.42
C ALA A 201 -0.83 -27.91 -0.98
N LYS A 202 -0.78 -26.97 -0.02
CA LYS A 202 -1.99 -26.28 0.48
C LYS A 202 -2.66 -25.42 -0.58
N ILE A 203 -1.89 -24.68 -1.38
CA ILE A 203 -2.46 -23.82 -2.43
C ILE A 203 -3.10 -24.66 -3.54
N LEU A 204 -2.40 -25.69 -4.02
CA LEU A 204 -2.94 -26.53 -5.09
C LEU A 204 -4.21 -27.25 -4.65
N GLN A 205 -4.22 -27.81 -3.43
CA GLN A 205 -5.42 -28.42 -2.87
C GLN A 205 -6.55 -27.38 -2.76
N ALA A 206 -6.28 -26.21 -2.18
CA ALA A 206 -7.30 -25.18 -2.00
C ALA A 206 -7.86 -24.66 -3.34
N ILE A 207 -7.06 -24.62 -4.40
CA ILE A 207 -7.52 -24.27 -5.76
C ILE A 207 -8.53 -25.30 -6.25
N VAL A 208 -8.19 -26.60 -6.16
CA VAL A 208 -9.06 -27.70 -6.58
C VAL A 208 -10.36 -27.74 -5.75
N ASP A 209 -10.25 -27.56 -4.43
CA ASP A 209 -11.41 -27.54 -3.52
C ASP A 209 -12.39 -26.40 -3.85
N HIS A 210 -11.93 -25.34 -4.53
CA HIS A 210 -12.76 -24.22 -5.00
C HIS A 210 -13.21 -24.38 -6.46
N GLY A 211 -13.12 -25.59 -7.03
CA GLY A 211 -13.56 -25.89 -8.39
C GLY A 211 -12.72 -25.26 -9.49
N LEU A 212 -11.48 -24.85 -9.18
CA LEU A 212 -10.57 -24.25 -10.15
C LEU A 212 -9.55 -25.28 -10.63
N SER A 213 -9.21 -25.22 -11.92
CA SER A 213 -8.20 -26.11 -12.51
C SER A 213 -6.79 -25.56 -12.30
N VAL A 214 -5.90 -26.43 -11.82
CA VAL A 214 -4.46 -26.14 -11.74
C VAL A 214 -3.85 -26.33 -13.15
N PRO A 215 -3.06 -25.36 -13.66
CA PRO A 215 -2.34 -25.54 -14.92
C PRO A 215 -1.40 -26.75 -14.89
N GLU A 216 -1.38 -27.53 -15.96
CA GLU A 216 -0.56 -28.74 -16.09
C GLU A 216 0.95 -28.45 -15.97
N ASP A 217 1.38 -27.28 -16.46
CA ASP A 217 2.77 -26.83 -16.44
C ASP A 217 3.22 -26.24 -15.09
N CYS A 218 2.39 -26.36 -14.03
CA CYS A 218 2.69 -25.84 -12.72
C CYS A 218 3.96 -26.50 -12.12
N PRO A 219 4.97 -25.71 -11.69
CA PRO A 219 6.25 -26.26 -11.29
C PRO A 219 6.14 -27.10 -10.01
N LYS A 220 6.97 -28.16 -9.94
CA LYS A 220 7.12 -29.00 -8.74
C LYS A 220 7.84 -28.26 -7.60
N GLN A 221 8.83 -27.43 -7.94
CA GLN A 221 9.60 -26.66 -6.97
C GLN A 221 9.08 -25.23 -6.86
N TRP A 222 8.70 -24.83 -5.65
CA TRP A 222 8.25 -23.46 -5.33
C TRP A 222 9.28 -22.76 -4.47
N VAL A 223 9.18 -21.43 -4.40
CA VAL A 223 10.13 -20.61 -3.64
C VAL A 223 9.41 -19.92 -2.49
N VAL A 224 9.93 -20.16 -1.28
CA VAL A 224 9.63 -19.37 -0.08
C VAL A 224 10.94 -18.91 0.52
N ASP A 225 11.04 -17.61 0.75
CA ASP A 225 12.20 -16.99 1.37
C ASP A 225 11.91 -16.70 2.85
N CYS A 226 12.80 -17.03 3.77
CA CYS A 226 12.69 -16.77 5.20
C CYS A 226 13.99 -16.13 5.69
N LYS A 227 14.00 -14.82 5.87
CA LYS A 227 15.21 -14.07 6.23
C LYS A 227 15.07 -13.44 7.60
N ASP A 228 16.13 -13.51 8.38
CA ASP A 228 16.29 -12.65 9.54
C ASP A 228 16.30 -11.17 9.12
N VAL A 229 15.57 -10.34 9.85
CA VAL A 229 15.49 -8.88 9.67
C VAL A 229 15.69 -8.12 10.98
N GLY A 230 16.38 -8.74 11.94
CA GLY A 230 16.74 -8.15 13.22
C GLY A 230 15.50 -7.87 14.07
N ASN A 231 15.24 -6.61 14.38
CA ASN A 231 14.07 -6.21 15.18
C ASN A 231 12.79 -6.03 14.35
N GLY A 232 12.86 -6.20 13.03
CA GLY A 232 11.71 -6.10 12.11
C GLY A 232 11.33 -4.68 11.68
N ASP A 233 11.88 -3.63 12.30
CA ASP A 233 11.46 -2.23 12.05
C ASP A 233 11.65 -1.85 10.57
N LYS A 234 12.84 -2.14 10.02
CA LYS A 234 13.15 -1.86 8.60
C LYS A 234 12.21 -2.61 7.66
N ALA A 235 11.84 -3.85 7.98
CA ALA A 235 10.93 -4.65 7.17
C ALA A 235 9.51 -4.07 7.20
N ILE A 236 9.00 -3.70 8.38
CA ILE A 236 7.68 -3.06 8.52
C ILE A 236 7.62 -1.73 7.77
N ILE A 237 8.65 -0.88 7.91
CA ILE A 237 8.73 0.41 7.22
C ILE A 237 8.78 0.21 5.70
N TYR A 238 9.60 -0.75 5.23
CA TYR A 238 9.71 -1.06 3.81
C TYR A 238 8.37 -1.53 3.23
N LEU A 239 7.68 -2.47 3.89
CA LEU A 239 6.43 -3.03 3.41
C LEU A 239 5.28 -2.02 3.49
N GLY A 240 5.23 -1.20 4.55
CA GLY A 240 4.21 -0.17 4.73
C GLY A 240 4.18 0.83 3.57
N ARG A 241 5.34 1.19 3.02
CA ARG A 241 5.44 2.09 1.85
C ARG A 241 4.58 1.66 0.67
N TYR A 242 4.43 0.35 0.41
CA TYR A 242 3.67 -0.19 -0.72
C TYR A 242 2.19 -0.47 -0.40
N LEU A 243 1.76 -0.30 0.85
CA LEU A 243 0.36 -0.47 1.21
C LEU A 243 -0.52 0.69 0.73
N TYR A 244 0.01 1.92 0.74
CA TYR A 244 -0.79 3.15 0.55
C TYR A 244 -0.24 4.12 -0.51
N ARG A 245 0.96 3.90 -1.07
CA ARG A 245 1.62 4.85 -2.00
C ARG A 245 1.66 4.37 -3.45
N GLY A 246 0.70 3.54 -3.86
CA GLY A 246 0.75 2.91 -5.18
C GLY A 246 1.95 1.97 -5.37
N VAL A 247 2.21 1.63 -6.63
CA VAL A 247 3.28 0.70 -7.04
C VAL A 247 4.49 1.39 -7.67
N ILE A 248 4.37 2.68 -7.98
CA ILE A 248 5.42 3.52 -8.55
C ILE A 248 5.42 4.87 -7.83
N ARG A 249 6.59 5.48 -7.64
CA ARG A 249 6.69 6.86 -7.14
C ARG A 249 6.79 7.79 -8.35
N GLU A 250 6.17 8.97 -8.29
CA GLU A 250 6.22 9.95 -9.39
C GLU A 250 7.66 10.40 -9.70
N GLN A 251 8.51 10.52 -8.69
CA GLN A 251 9.96 10.75 -8.87
C GLN A 251 10.74 9.63 -9.59
N ASP A 252 10.11 8.48 -9.82
CA ASP A 252 10.70 7.37 -10.58
C ASP A 252 10.14 7.32 -12.01
N ILE A 253 9.19 8.19 -12.35
CA ILE A 253 8.78 8.45 -13.73
C ILE A 253 9.75 9.51 -14.27
N LEU A 254 10.55 9.13 -15.25
CA LEU A 254 11.67 9.92 -15.73
C LEU A 254 11.29 10.78 -16.93
N GLN A 255 10.53 10.24 -17.88
CA GLN A 255 10.17 10.90 -19.14
C GLN A 255 8.76 10.47 -19.58
N CYS A 256 8.07 11.38 -20.28
CA CYS A 256 6.75 11.17 -20.87
C CYS A 256 6.69 12.00 -22.17
N GLU A 257 7.14 11.43 -23.27
CA GLU A 257 7.35 12.12 -24.54
C GLU A 257 7.02 11.18 -25.71
N ASN A 258 6.51 11.71 -26.82
CA ASN A 258 6.20 10.93 -28.03
C ASN A 258 5.30 9.71 -27.77
N GLY A 259 4.38 9.82 -26.81
CA GLY A 259 3.47 8.73 -26.42
C GLY A 259 4.11 7.61 -25.59
N MET A 260 5.39 7.75 -25.21
CA MET A 260 6.15 6.78 -24.43
C MET A 260 6.39 7.29 -23.01
N VAL A 261 6.35 6.37 -22.04
CA VAL A 261 6.67 6.64 -20.63
C VAL A 261 7.89 5.83 -20.24
N THR A 262 8.90 6.51 -19.71
CA THR A 262 10.11 5.88 -19.15
C THR A 262 10.08 6.00 -17.64
N PHE A 263 10.24 4.87 -16.95
CA PHE A 263 10.36 4.84 -15.49
C PHE A 263 11.56 4.01 -15.05
N ARG A 264 12.10 4.31 -13.87
CA ARG A 264 13.19 3.54 -13.26
C ARG A 264 12.71 2.60 -12.18
N TYR A 265 13.46 1.52 -11.99
CA TYR A 265 13.27 0.57 -10.92
C TYR A 265 14.61 0.01 -10.43
N LEU A 266 14.64 -0.47 -9.19
CA LEU A 266 15.82 -1.10 -8.61
C LEU A 266 15.87 -2.57 -9.02
N HIS A 267 16.86 -2.96 -9.82
CA HIS A 267 17.00 -4.35 -10.25
C HIS A 267 17.40 -5.26 -9.07
N ALA A 268 16.63 -6.33 -8.84
CA ALA A 268 16.72 -7.12 -7.62
C ALA A 268 18.05 -7.88 -7.45
N LYS A 269 18.64 -8.36 -8.56
CA LYS A 269 19.89 -9.14 -8.51
C LYS A 269 21.14 -8.25 -8.44
N THR A 270 21.15 -7.13 -9.16
CA THR A 270 22.35 -6.27 -9.26
C THR A 270 22.32 -5.10 -8.28
N GLY A 271 21.17 -4.79 -7.67
CA GLY A 271 21.04 -3.62 -6.79
C GLY A 271 21.19 -2.27 -7.50
N GLN A 272 21.21 -2.25 -8.84
CA GLN A 272 21.37 -1.05 -9.65
C GLN A 272 20.02 -0.57 -10.19
N TYR A 273 19.89 0.74 -10.39
CA TYR A 273 18.74 1.29 -11.10
C TYR A 273 18.80 0.90 -12.58
N ARG A 274 17.66 0.48 -13.11
CA ARG A 274 17.41 0.28 -14.54
C ARG A 274 16.19 1.07 -14.95
N SER A 275 16.10 1.44 -16.22
CA SER A 275 14.92 2.05 -16.81
C SER A 275 14.12 1.03 -17.63
N ARG A 276 12.82 1.28 -17.75
CA ARG A 276 11.91 0.60 -18.67
C ARG A 276 11.09 1.66 -19.39
N THR A 277 11.07 1.57 -20.71
CA THR A 277 10.30 2.47 -21.59
C THR A 277 9.20 1.68 -22.27
N VAL A 278 7.98 2.19 -22.21
CA VAL A 278 6.76 1.55 -22.73
C VAL A 278 5.82 2.62 -23.29
N THR A 279 4.81 2.23 -24.07
CA THR A 279 3.74 3.18 -24.44
C THR A 279 2.96 3.61 -23.20
N GLY A 280 2.39 4.82 -23.21
CA GLY A 280 1.68 5.35 -22.05
C GLY A 280 0.44 4.52 -21.66
N GLU A 281 -0.31 3.99 -22.63
CA GLU A 281 -1.43 3.09 -22.34
C GLU A 281 -0.96 1.74 -21.74
N TYR A 282 0.18 1.20 -22.18
CA TYR A 282 0.73 -0.01 -21.56
C TYR A 282 1.30 0.28 -20.16
N PHE A 283 1.85 1.47 -19.93
CA PHE A 283 2.22 1.93 -18.59
C PHE A 283 1.01 1.96 -17.66
N LEU A 284 -0.13 2.51 -18.09
CA LEU A 284 -1.37 2.48 -17.31
C LEU A 284 -1.83 1.04 -17.05
N TYR A 285 -1.75 0.15 -18.04
CA TYR A 285 -2.04 -1.27 -17.88
C TYR A 285 -1.19 -1.91 -16.78
N LEU A 286 0.13 -1.69 -16.78
CA LEU A 286 1.02 -2.20 -15.72
C LEU A 286 0.57 -1.73 -14.33
N LEU A 287 0.15 -0.47 -14.17
CA LEU A 287 -0.36 0.02 -12.89
C LEU A 287 -1.71 -0.60 -12.49
N MET A 288 -2.58 -0.83 -13.46
CA MET A 288 -3.93 -1.37 -13.22
C MET A 288 -3.90 -2.84 -12.78
N LEU A 289 -2.88 -3.61 -13.18
CA LEU A 289 -2.63 -4.98 -12.68
C LEU A 289 -2.54 -5.07 -11.14
N HIS A 290 -2.43 -3.95 -10.45
CA HIS A 290 -2.23 -3.88 -9.00
C HIS A 290 -3.41 -3.24 -8.26
N VAL A 291 -4.51 -2.95 -8.95
CA VAL A 291 -5.77 -2.56 -8.34
C VAL A 291 -6.49 -3.82 -7.85
N LEU A 292 -6.40 -4.09 -6.55
CA LEU A 292 -7.08 -5.25 -5.93
C LEU A 292 -8.62 -5.12 -5.99
N PRO A 293 -9.36 -6.23 -5.81
CA PRO A 293 -10.82 -6.18 -5.70
C PRO A 293 -11.31 -5.20 -4.62
N LYS A 294 -12.52 -4.65 -4.83
CA LYS A 294 -13.16 -3.72 -3.89
C LYS A 294 -13.31 -4.38 -2.52
N GLY A 295 -12.97 -3.65 -1.46
CA GLY A 295 -13.05 -4.17 -0.08
C GLY A 295 -11.95 -5.17 0.32
N PHE A 296 -11.09 -5.60 -0.60
CA PHE A 296 -10.06 -6.59 -0.29
C PHE A 296 -8.98 -6.03 0.65
N ARG A 297 -8.82 -6.66 1.81
CA ARG A 297 -7.81 -6.28 2.82
C ARG A 297 -6.43 -6.83 2.45
N ARG A 298 -5.55 -5.92 2.01
CA ARG A 298 -4.15 -6.21 1.58
C ARG A 298 -3.22 -6.60 2.74
N ALA A 299 -3.48 -6.10 3.95
CA ALA A 299 -2.70 -6.41 5.14
C ALA A 299 -3.58 -7.08 6.19
N ARG A 300 -3.09 -8.15 6.82
CA ARG A 300 -3.79 -8.89 7.88
C ARG A 300 -2.81 -9.17 9.02
N CYS A 301 -3.28 -9.17 10.26
CA CYS A 301 -2.44 -9.53 11.41
C CYS A 301 -3.09 -10.73 12.09
N TYR A 302 -2.29 -11.64 12.64
CA TYR A 302 -2.77 -12.91 13.18
C TYR A 302 -2.19 -13.20 14.56
N GLY A 303 -2.89 -14.07 15.29
CA GLY A 303 -2.46 -14.56 16.60
C GLY A 303 -2.29 -13.42 17.60
N PHE A 304 -1.22 -13.43 18.39
CA PHE A 304 -1.02 -12.38 19.39
C PHE A 304 -0.79 -10.98 18.78
N LEU A 305 -0.47 -10.84 17.49
CA LEU A 305 -0.39 -9.54 16.79
C LEU A 305 -1.72 -9.08 16.17
N HIS A 306 -2.79 -9.88 16.29
CA HIS A 306 -4.12 -9.54 15.79
C HIS A 306 -4.65 -8.22 16.43
N PRO A 307 -5.43 -7.38 15.72
CA PRO A 307 -5.92 -6.12 16.29
C PRO A 307 -6.80 -6.26 17.53
N CYS A 308 -7.42 -7.42 17.76
CA CYS A 308 -8.17 -7.72 18.98
C CYS A 308 -7.29 -8.12 20.17
N SER A 309 -6.00 -8.36 19.96
CA SER A 309 -5.05 -8.80 20.99
C SER A 309 -4.34 -7.64 21.69
N LYS A 310 -4.91 -6.42 21.66
CA LYS A 310 -4.28 -5.21 22.24
C LYS A 310 -3.91 -5.38 23.72
N LYS A 311 -4.82 -5.96 24.51
CA LYS A 311 -4.59 -6.23 25.94
C LYS A 311 -3.43 -7.21 26.12
N LEU A 312 -3.39 -8.28 25.33
CA LEU A 312 -2.33 -9.28 25.36
C LEU A 312 -0.97 -8.67 24.95
N ILE A 313 -0.92 -7.85 23.90
CA ILE A 313 0.31 -7.17 23.49
C ILE A 313 0.82 -6.24 24.58
N CYS A 314 -0.05 -5.42 25.17
CA CYS A 314 0.32 -4.54 26.28
C CYS A 314 0.86 -5.36 27.47
N PHE A 315 0.18 -6.45 27.83
CA PHE A 315 0.62 -7.38 28.88
C PHE A 315 2.00 -7.97 28.59
N LEU A 316 2.23 -8.49 27.38
CA LEU A 316 3.52 -9.04 26.97
C LEU A 316 4.61 -7.97 26.99
N GLN A 317 4.33 -6.74 26.58
CA GLN A 317 5.29 -5.64 26.63
C GLN A 317 5.70 -5.32 28.08
N MET A 318 4.75 -5.29 29.02
CA MET A 318 5.05 -5.09 30.44
C MET A 318 5.88 -6.23 31.02
N VAL A 319 5.44 -7.48 30.85
CA VAL A 319 6.11 -8.66 31.42
C VAL A 319 7.51 -8.86 30.82
N LEU A 320 7.67 -8.61 29.52
CA LEU A 320 8.95 -8.73 28.83
C LEU A 320 9.80 -7.46 28.92
N ARG A 321 9.41 -6.50 29.78
CA ARG A 321 10.14 -5.25 30.06
C ARG A 321 10.46 -4.43 28.80
N VAL A 322 9.60 -4.51 27.78
CA VAL A 322 9.65 -3.60 26.64
C VAL A 322 9.05 -2.30 27.11
N ASN A 323 9.89 -1.30 27.40
CA ASN A 323 9.45 -0.01 27.94
C ASN A 323 8.25 0.55 27.14
N PRO A 324 7.02 0.46 27.69
CA PRO A 324 5.82 0.84 26.96
C PRO A 324 5.71 2.36 26.88
N LEU A 325 6.28 3.10 27.85
CA LEU A 325 6.22 4.56 27.96
C LEU A 325 6.95 5.24 26.80
N ASN A 326 8.08 4.71 26.31
CA ASN A 326 8.74 5.22 25.09
C ASN A 326 7.92 4.99 23.80
N MET A 327 6.98 4.03 23.82
CA MET A 327 6.08 3.73 22.70
C MET A 327 4.82 4.58 22.75
N PHE A 328 4.26 4.80 23.94
CA PHE A 328 3.14 5.72 24.17
C PHE A 328 3.54 7.19 24.04
N ALA A 329 4.80 7.55 24.32
CA ALA A 329 5.33 8.91 24.16
C ALA A 329 5.59 9.32 22.70
N LYS A 330 5.58 8.39 21.74
CA LYS A 330 5.57 8.74 20.32
C LYS A 330 4.19 9.28 19.96
N LYS A 331 4.00 10.60 20.16
CA LYS A 331 2.88 11.34 19.56
C LYS A 331 2.82 10.95 18.08
N LEU A 332 1.72 10.33 17.67
CA LEU A 332 1.39 10.13 16.25
C LEU A 332 1.67 11.44 15.55
N LYS A 333 2.59 11.45 14.58
CA LYS A 333 3.03 12.70 13.97
C LYS A 333 1.82 13.36 13.31
N GLU A 334 1.42 14.49 13.87
CA GLU A 334 0.21 15.23 13.49
C GLU A 334 0.22 15.55 11.98
N ARG A 335 -0.97 15.73 11.42
CA ARG A 335 -1.09 16.17 10.03
C ARG A 335 -0.50 17.57 9.91
N PRO A 336 0.31 17.87 8.89
CA PRO A 336 0.73 19.24 8.63
C PRO A 336 -0.48 20.16 8.55
N THR A 337 -0.43 21.26 9.28
CA THR A 337 -1.48 22.26 9.31
C THR A 337 -1.44 23.09 8.04
N ILE A 338 -2.62 23.36 7.47
CA ILE A 338 -2.75 24.30 6.36
C ILE A 338 -2.66 25.71 6.94
N THR A 339 -1.78 26.55 6.40
CA THR A 339 -1.59 27.93 6.86
C THR A 339 -2.34 28.91 5.97
N CYS A 340 -2.86 29.97 6.60
CA CYS A 340 -3.55 31.05 5.91
C CYS A 340 -2.54 31.85 5.08
N PRO A 341 -2.81 32.09 3.78
CA PRO A 341 -1.90 32.87 2.93
C PRO A 341 -1.85 34.36 3.29
N VAL A 342 -2.77 34.85 4.13
CA VAL A 342 -2.87 36.27 4.51
C VAL A 342 -2.17 36.53 5.85
N CYS A 343 -2.56 35.82 6.91
CA CYS A 343 -2.04 36.08 8.27
C CYS A 343 -1.14 34.97 8.82
N GLY A 344 -0.90 33.88 8.07
CA GLY A 344 -0.08 32.75 8.53
C GLY A 344 -0.73 31.83 9.56
N ALA A 345 -1.86 32.22 10.17
CA ALA A 345 -2.58 31.40 11.15
C ALA A 345 -3.05 30.05 10.56
N ALA A 346 -3.31 29.08 11.43
CA ALA A 346 -3.85 27.80 11.03
C ALA A 346 -5.20 27.93 10.30
N MET A 347 -5.50 26.98 9.43
CA MET A 347 -6.80 26.87 8.78
C MET A 347 -7.48 25.55 9.16
N LYS A 348 -8.79 25.61 9.40
CA LYS A 348 -9.64 24.44 9.64
C LYS A 348 -10.38 24.08 8.35
N ILE A 349 -10.37 22.80 7.99
CA ILE A 349 -11.20 22.28 6.90
C ILE A 349 -12.65 22.29 7.37
N VAL A 350 -13.52 23.02 6.66
CA VAL A 350 -14.94 23.15 6.99
C VAL A 350 -15.83 22.30 6.08
N LEU A 351 -15.44 22.13 4.81
CA LEU A 351 -16.15 21.29 3.83
C LEU A 351 -15.14 20.48 3.01
N THR A 352 -15.57 19.31 2.55
CA THR A 352 -14.77 18.43 1.68
C THR A 352 -15.60 17.95 0.51
N LYS A 353 -14.93 17.62 -0.61
CA LYS A 353 -15.54 17.10 -1.83
C LYS A 353 -16.59 18.04 -2.45
N ILE A 354 -16.35 19.34 -2.39
CA ILE A 354 -17.22 20.34 -3.01
C ILE A 354 -16.71 20.70 -4.41
N ALA A 355 -17.61 21.14 -5.28
CA ALA A 355 -17.20 21.84 -6.50
C ALA A 355 -16.57 23.18 -6.12
N LYS A 356 -15.54 23.61 -6.86
CA LYS A 356 -15.04 24.99 -6.72
C LYS A 356 -16.13 25.91 -7.27
N PRO A 357 -16.59 26.92 -6.51
CA PRO A 357 -17.52 27.89 -7.07
C PRO A 357 -16.85 28.59 -8.27
N PRO A 358 -17.62 28.92 -9.31
CA PRO A 358 -17.09 29.69 -10.43
C PRO A 358 -16.43 30.95 -9.88
N ALA A 359 -15.27 31.31 -10.42
CA ALA A 359 -14.66 32.60 -10.09
C ALA A 359 -15.74 33.66 -10.36
N LYS A 360 -16.07 34.48 -9.35
CA LYS A 360 -16.95 35.63 -9.57
C LYS A 360 -16.35 36.39 -10.76
N GLN A 361 -17.06 36.42 -11.89
CA GLN A 361 -16.73 37.35 -12.95
C GLN A 361 -16.76 38.73 -12.29
N VAL A 362 -15.60 39.34 -12.18
CA VAL A 362 -15.53 40.77 -11.91
C VAL A 362 -16.20 41.39 -13.13
N HIS A 363 -17.42 41.89 -12.98
CA HIS A 363 -17.98 42.79 -13.99
C HIS A 363 -17.00 43.96 -14.07
N LEU A 364 -16.18 43.97 -15.12
CA LEU A 364 -15.51 45.17 -15.56
C LEU A 364 -16.63 46.14 -15.95
N PRO A 365 -16.69 47.35 -15.37
CA PRO A 365 -17.69 48.32 -15.78
C PRO A 365 -17.54 48.57 -17.28
N TYR A 366 -18.65 48.38 -18.00
CA TYR A 366 -18.74 48.70 -19.43
C TYR A 366 -18.69 50.22 -19.56
N MET A 367 -17.63 50.75 -20.17
CA MET A 367 -17.61 52.18 -20.54
C MET A 367 -18.60 52.37 -21.69
N SER A 368 -19.69 53.10 -21.43
CA SER A 368 -20.54 53.61 -22.51
C SER A 368 -19.79 54.69 -23.31
N GLU A 369 -20.12 54.84 -24.59
CA GLU A 369 -19.52 55.81 -25.52
C GLU A 369 -19.74 57.29 -25.11
N HIS A 370 -20.35 57.55 -23.95
CA HIS A 370 -20.64 58.88 -23.41
C HIS A 370 -19.90 59.23 -22.11
N GLY A 371 -18.95 58.40 -21.66
CA GLY A 371 -17.96 58.84 -20.65
C GLY A 371 -18.49 59.09 -19.23
N GLU A 372 -19.62 58.52 -18.84
CA GLU A 372 -20.09 58.53 -17.45
C GLU A 372 -19.92 57.16 -16.78
N ILE A 373 -19.24 57.15 -15.63
CA ILE A 373 -19.12 55.98 -14.76
C ILE A 373 -20.42 55.85 -13.98
N VAL A 374 -21.26 54.88 -14.34
CA VAL A 374 -22.41 54.48 -13.52
C VAL A 374 -21.94 53.40 -12.54
N MET A 375 -22.11 53.64 -11.23
CA MET A 375 -21.76 52.70 -10.15
C MET A 375 -22.62 51.45 -10.14
#